data_AF-A0A960DB37-F1
#
_entry.id   AF-A0A960DB37-F1
#
_cell.length_a   1.000
_cell.length_b   1.000
_cell.length_c   1.000
_cell.angle_alpha   90.00
_cell.angle_beta   90.00
_cell.angle_gamma   90.00
#
_symmetry.space_group_name_H-M   'P 1'
#
loop_
_entity.id
_entity.type
_entity.pdbx_description
1 polymer ?
#
loop_
_entity_poly.entity_id
_entity_poly.type
_entity_poly.pdbx_seq_one_letter_code
_entity_poly.pdbx_strand_id
1 'polypeptide(L)' 'MGTDRVAELQRWEDAGALWRIIGRSSGSVTVALLTCDGGEEVGRFTSDDARLLAFLGDRNGSDD' A
#
# COMPACT_ATOMS: atom_id res chain seq x y z
N MET A 1 -4.58 3.23 -19.29
CA MET A 1 -4.02 4.13 -18.25
C MET A 1 -4.05 3.35 -16.95
N GLY A 2 -2.98 2.63 -16.64
CA GLY A 2 -2.90 1.83 -15.41
C GLY A 2 -2.76 2.76 -14.22
N THR A 3 -3.52 2.53 -13.16
CA THR A 3 -3.43 3.28 -11.92
C THR A 3 -2.03 3.07 -11.32
N ASP A 4 -1.20 4.10 -11.26
CA ASP A 4 0.11 4.05 -10.59
C ASP A 4 -0.10 3.87 -9.07
N ARG A 5 -0.16 2.61 -8.62
CA ARG A 5 -0.37 2.25 -7.21
C ARG A 5 0.68 2.85 -6.27
N VAL A 6 1.91 3.02 -6.77
CA VAL A 6 2.98 3.69 -6.04
C VAL A 6 2.62 5.16 -5.75
N ALA A 7 2.14 5.89 -6.76
CA ALA A 7 1.74 7.28 -6.59
C ALA A 7 0.51 7.42 -5.66
N GLU A 8 -0.39 6.43 -5.68
CA GLU A 8 -1.53 6.34 -4.77
C GLU A 8 -1.07 6.18 -3.30
N LEU A 9 -0.16 5.23 -3.02
CA LEU A 9 0.41 5.06 -1.68
C LEU A 9 1.18 6.29 -1.22
N GLN A 10 2.01 6.87 -2.08
CA GLN A 10 2.79 8.06 -1.74
C GLN A 10 1.89 9.26 -1.39
N ARG A 11 0.78 9.44 -2.12
CA ARG A 11 -0.24 10.45 -1.76
C ARG A 11 -0.97 10.11 -0.47
N TRP A 12 -1.17 8.84 -0.19
CA TRP A 12 -1.78 8.39 1.07
C TRP A 12 -0.91 8.78 2.27
N GLU A 13 0.40 8.53 2.17
CA GLU A 13 1.39 8.93 3.18
C GLU A 13 1.49 10.45 3.32
N ASP A 14 1.48 11.19 2.21
CA ASP A 14 1.50 12.66 2.21
C ASP A 14 0.27 13.28 2.89
N ALA A 15 -0.89 12.61 2.78
CA ALA A 15 -2.12 12.98 3.49
C ALA A 15 -2.09 12.62 4.99
N GLY A 16 -1.02 11.98 5.48
CA GLY A 16 -0.88 11.51 6.86
C GLY A 16 -1.64 10.22 7.15
N ALA A 17 -2.08 9.50 6.11
CA ALA A 17 -2.80 8.24 6.26
C ALA A 17 -1.85 7.04 6.15
N LEU A 18 -2.12 6.00 6.93
CA LEU A 18 -1.27 4.81 6.99
C LEU A 18 -1.72 3.77 5.97
N TRP A 19 -0.77 3.00 5.46
CA TRP A 19 -1.05 1.79 4.69
C TRP A 19 -0.24 0.62 5.25
N ARG A 20 -0.79 -0.59 5.12
CA ARG A 20 -0.15 -1.82 5.60
C ARG A 20 -0.40 -2.97 4.64
N ILE A 21 0.62 -3.79 4.43
CA ILE A 21 0.50 -5.02 3.65
C ILE A 21 -0.16 -6.08 4.52
N ILE A 22 -1.35 -6.52 4.12
CA ILE A 22 -2.12 -7.56 4.80
C ILE A 22 -1.98 -8.93 4.13
N GLY A 23 -1.34 -8.99 2.96
CA GLY A 23 -1.00 -10.24 2.30
C GLY A 23 0.09 -10.05 1.25
N ARG A 24 1.07 -10.94 1.24
CA ARG A 24 2.05 -11.08 0.15
C ARG A 24 1.92 -12.47 -0.46
N SER A 25 1.90 -12.52 -1.78
CA SER A 25 1.90 -13.73 -2.59
C SER A 25 3.12 -13.68 -3.53
N SER A 26 3.39 -14.76 -4.26
CA SER A 26 4.61 -14.92 -5.07
C SER A 26 4.82 -13.89 -6.19
N GLY A 27 3.78 -13.15 -6.58
CA GLY A 27 3.86 -12.02 -7.53
C GLY A 27 2.95 -10.83 -7.19
N SER A 28 2.05 -10.99 -6.22
CA SER A 28 1.06 -9.98 -5.87
C SER A 28 1.08 -9.64 -4.40
N VAL A 29 0.70 -8.42 -4.11
CA VAL A 29 0.60 -7.87 -2.75
C VAL A 29 -0.77 -7.28 -2.54
N THR A 30 -1.28 -7.45 -1.33
CA THR A 30 -2.53 -6.86 -0.89
C THR A 30 -2.22 -5.82 0.17
N VAL A 31 -2.58 -4.58 -0.13
CA VAL A 31 -2.36 -3.43 0.73
C VAL A 31 -3.72 -2.95 1.25
N ALA A 32 -3.79 -2.81 2.57
CA ALA A 32 -4.86 -2.13 3.26
C ALA A 32 -4.48 -0.66 3.42
N LEU A 33 -5.39 0.23 3.04
CA LEU A 33 -5.36 1.66 3.29
C LEU A 33 -6.11 1.92 4.59
N LEU A 34 -5.41 2.47 5.56
CA LEU A 34 -5.97 2.83 6.86
C LEU A 34 -6.25 4.32 6.93
N THR A 35 -7.11 4.71 7.88
CA THR A 35 -7.29 6.11 8.26
C THR A 35 -6.00 6.72 8.81
N CYS A 36 -5.96 8.05 8.93
CA CYS A 36 -4.90 8.79 9.62
C CYS A 36 -4.67 8.32 11.07
N ASP A 37 -5.70 7.76 11.72
CA ASP A 37 -5.61 7.23 13.09
C ASP A 37 -5.04 5.80 13.13
N GLY A 38 -4.83 5.15 11.97
CA GLY A 38 -4.27 3.80 11.85
C GLY A 38 -5.17 2.67 12.36
N GLY A 39 -6.37 2.98 12.86
CA GLY A 39 -7.27 2.02 13.47
C GLY A 39 -8.26 1.35 12.53
N GLU A 40 -8.61 1.99 11.40
CA GLU A 40 -9.70 1.53 10.52
C GLU A 40 -9.24 1.39 9.06
N GLU A 41 -9.53 0.24 8.43
CA GLU A 41 -9.31 0.03 6.99
C GLU A 41 -10.41 0.76 6.21
N VAL A 42 -10.04 1.80 5.47
CA VAL A 42 -10.96 2.54 4.59
C VAL A 42 -10.98 2.00 3.17
N GLY A 43 -9.97 1.22 2.80
CA GLY A 43 -9.89 0.60 1.50
C GLY A 43 -8.83 -0.49 1.48
N ARG A 44 -8.95 -1.38 0.51
CA ARG A 44 -7.92 -2.37 0.23
C ARG A 44 -7.82 -2.61 -1.26
N PHE A 45 -6.62 -2.89 -1.72
CA PHE A 45 -6.40 -3.29 -3.09
C PHE A 45 -5.33 -4.37 -3.17
N THR A 46 -5.43 -5.17 -4.23
CA THR A 46 -4.40 -6.14 -4.60
C THR A 46 -3.75 -5.68 -5.89
N SER A 47 -2.44 -5.78 -5.96
CA SER A 47 -1.66 -5.40 -7.13
C SER A 47 -0.50 -6.37 -7.33
N ASP A 48 -0.29 -6.73 -8.59
CA ASP A 48 0.81 -7.59 -9.07
C ASP A 48 1.88 -6.73 -9.80
N ASP A 49 1.84 -5.41 -9.59
CA ASP A 49 2.65 -4.48 -10.34
C ASP A 49 4.09 -4.49 -9.82
N ALA A 50 5.05 -4.85 -10.69
CA ALA A 50 6.46 -4.95 -10.31
C ALA A 50 7.02 -3.65 -9.72
N ARG A 51 6.50 -2.48 -10.15
CA ARG A 51 6.87 -1.18 -9.57
C ARG A 51 6.42 -1.04 -8.12
N LEU A 52 5.21 -1.50 -7.81
CA LEU A 52 4.70 -1.51 -6.45
C LEU A 52 5.50 -2.47 -5.58
N LEU A 53 5.79 -3.67 -6.07
CA LEU A 53 6.63 -4.64 -5.36
C LEU A 53 8.00 -4.06 -5.02
N ALA A 54 8.64 -3.38 -5.99
CA ALA A 54 9.92 -2.71 -5.78
C ALA A 54 9.82 -1.52 -4.80
N PHE A 55 8.73 -0.75 -4.84
CA PHE A 55 8.48 0.33 -3.88
C PHE A 55 8.32 -0.19 -2.46
N LEU A 56 7.51 -1.24 -2.28
CA LEU A 56 7.29 -1.87 -0.98
C LEU A 56 8.59 -2.50 -0.47
N GLY A 57 9.36 -3.17 -1.34
CA GLY A 57 10.62 -3.80 -0.95
C GLY A 57 10.41 -4.76 0.23
N ASP A 58 11.17 -4.55 1.31
CA ASP A 58 11.02 -5.28 2.58
C ASP A 58 9.96 -4.68 3.52
N ARG A 59 9.43 -3.48 3.22
CA ARG A 59 8.50 -2.77 4.09
C ARG A 59 7.16 -3.47 4.21
N ASN A 60 6.65 -3.61 5.42
CA ASN A 60 5.31 -4.17 5.68
C ASN A 60 4.21 -3.11 5.80
N GLY A 61 4.55 -1.84 5.85
CA GLY A 61 3.63 -0.71 5.94
C GLY A 61 4.38 0.61 5.81
N SER A 62 3.66 1.73 5.89
CA SER A 62 4.26 3.07 5.91
C SER A 62 5.02 3.39 7.22
N ASP A 63 4.73 2.64 8.29
CA ASP A 63 5.32 2.79 9.63
C ASP A 63 6.65 2.02 9.83
N ASP A 64 7.06 1.22 8.83
CA ASP A 64 8.30 0.42 8.84
C ASP A 64 9.44 1.11 8.07
#